data_AF-A0A6P2EH88-F1
#
_entry.id   AF-A0A6P2EH88-F1
#
_cell.length_a   1.000
_cell.length_b   1.000
_cell.length_c   1.000
_cell.angle_alpha   90.00
_cell.angle_beta   90.00
_cell.angle_gamma   90.00
#
_symmetry.space_group_name_H-M   'P 1'
#
loop_
_entity.id
_entity.type
_entity.pdbx_description
1 polymer ?
#
loop_
_entity_poly.entity_id
_entity_poly.type
_entity_poly.pdbx_seq_one_letter_code
_entity_poly.pdbx_strand_id
1 'polypeptide(L)' 'MEVDEHGNVARTAVIGESPKLLADAAVSAVSQWKFRPHTYRGVPVKVRLRQPITFKLDPPDDPAPSQ' A
#
# COMPACT_ATOMS: atom_id res chain seq x y z
N MET A 1 -7.27 -1.94 2.67
CA MET A 1 -6.70 -3.05 3.44
C MET A 1 -7.31 -3.09 4.84
N GLU A 2 -7.35 -4.27 5.43
CA GLU A 2 -7.73 -4.52 6.82
C GLU A 2 -6.47 -4.75 7.65
N VAL A 3 -6.39 -4.09 8.81
CA VAL A 3 -5.32 -4.24 9.79
C VAL A 3 -5.92 -4.76 11.08
N ASP A 4 -5.34 -5.84 11.62
CA ASP A 4 -5.82 -6.47 12.85
C ASP A 4 -5.43 -5.70 14.12
N GLU A 5 -5.89 -6.18 15.26
CA GLU A 5 -5.65 -5.61 16.59
C GLU A 5 -4.17 -5.63 17.00
N HIS A 6 -3.34 -6.42 16.33
CA HIS A 6 -1.89 -6.47 16.53
C HIS A 6 -1.14 -5.61 15.51
N GLY A 7 -1.84 -4.92 14.61
CA GLY A 7 -1.23 -4.10 13.56
C GLY A 7 -0.73 -4.87 12.35
N ASN A 8 -1.07 -6.17 12.18
CA ASN A 8 -0.75 -6.90 10.96
C ASN A 8 -1.74 -6.58 9.85
N VAL A 9 -1.27 -6.53 8.62
CA VAL A 9 -2.16 -6.47 7.44
C VAL A 9 -2.78 -7.85 7.22
N ALA A 10 -4.08 -7.96 7.52
CA ALA A 10 -4.81 -9.23 7.45
C ALA A 10 -5.48 -9.47 6.09
N ARG A 11 -5.88 -8.40 5.40
CA ARG A 11 -6.53 -8.50 4.08
C ARG A 11 -6.25 -7.29 3.22
N THR A 12 -5.92 -7.51 1.95
CA THR A 12 -5.71 -6.45 0.97
C THR A 12 -6.69 -6.62 -0.20
N ALA A 13 -7.05 -5.50 -0.82
CA ALA A 13 -7.85 -5.47 -2.03
C ALA A 13 -7.46 -4.19 -2.78
N VAL A 14 -7.33 -4.31 -4.11
CA VAL A 14 -7.09 -3.18 -5.01
C VAL A 14 -8.43 -2.53 -5.32
N ILE A 15 -8.46 -1.20 -5.28
CA ILE A 15 -9.65 -0.41 -5.55
C ILE A 15 -9.36 0.41 -6.80
N GLY A 16 -10.14 0.19 -7.86
CA GLY A 16 -9.96 0.86 -9.16
C GLY A 16 -9.18 0.00 -10.17
N GLU A 17 -9.03 0.55 -11.38
CA GLU A 17 -8.33 -0.10 -12.47
C GLU A 17 -6.82 0.14 -12.37
N SER A 18 -6.03 -0.91 -12.55
CA SER A 18 -4.57 -0.82 -12.59
C SER A 18 -4.00 -1.99 -13.39
N PRO A 19 -2.84 -1.82 -14.06
CA PRO A 19 -2.14 -2.93 -14.68
C PRO A 19 -1.82 -4.00 -13.63
N LYS A 20 -2.10 -5.27 -13.95
CA LYS A 20 -1.93 -6.41 -13.03
C LYS A 20 -0.56 -6.43 -12.35
N LEU A 21 0.51 -6.15 -13.11
CA LEU A 21 1.87 -6.13 -12.59
C LEU A 21 2.06 -5.10 -11.46
N LEU A 22 1.53 -3.89 -11.63
CA LEU A 22 1.63 -2.83 -10.63
C LEU A 22 0.74 -3.10 -9.42
N ALA A 23 -0.45 -3.66 -9.67
CA ALA A 23 -1.38 -4.08 -8.63
C ALA A 23 -0.76 -5.15 -7.72
N ASP A 24 -0.17 -6.19 -8.31
CA ASP A 24 0.47 -7.29 -7.58
C ASP A 24 1.68 -6.79 -6.77
N ALA A 25 2.51 -5.92 -7.37
CA ALA A 25 3.64 -5.30 -6.69
C ALA A 25 3.20 -4.46 -5.48
N ALA A 26 2.15 -3.64 -5.64
CA ALA A 26 1.59 -2.85 -4.56
C ALA A 26 1.03 -3.75 -3.44
N VAL A 27 0.28 -4.80 -3.79
CA VAL A 27 -0.27 -5.76 -2.81
C VAL A 27 0.84 -6.47 -2.05
N SER A 28 1.88 -6.93 -2.74
CA SER A 28 3.03 -7.60 -2.12
C SER A 28 3.72 -6.67 -1.12
N ALA A 29 4.01 -5.42 -1.51
CA ALA A 29 4.66 -4.44 -0.65
C ALA A 29 3.84 -4.11 0.61
N VAL A 30 2.54 -3.82 0.47
CA VAL A 30 1.70 -3.47 1.63
C VAL A 30 1.45 -4.66 2.56
N SER A 31 1.50 -5.90 2.06
CA SER A 31 1.31 -7.10 2.90
C SER A 31 2.45 -7.30 3.90
N GLN A 32 3.61 -6.70 3.66
CA GLN A 32 4.76 -6.76 4.57
C GLN A 32 4.72 -5.70 5.67
N TRP A 33 3.74 -4.79 5.65
CA TRP A 33 3.66 -3.70 6.60
C TRP A 33 3.22 -4.18 7.99
N LYS A 34 3.81 -3.56 9.01
CA LYS A 34 3.40 -3.70 10.41
C LYS A 34 3.04 -2.33 10.96
N PHE A 35 1.79 -2.16 11.32
CA PHE A 35 1.27 -0.94 11.89
C PHE A 35 1.33 -0.97 13.42
N ARG A 36 1.25 0.21 14.04
CA ARG A 36 0.92 0.28 15.46
C ARG A 36 -0.56 -0.10 15.63
N PRO A 37 -0.90 -0.98 16.59
CA PRO A 37 -2.28 -1.28 16.93
C PRO A 37 -3.12 -0.02 17.09
N HIS A 38 -4.21 0.05 16.34
CA HIS A 38 -5.18 1.12 16.55
C HIS A 38 -6.00 0.81 17.79
N THR A 39 -6.22 1.79 18.65
CA THR A 39 -7.00 1.60 19.88
C THR A 39 -8.23 2.49 19.88
N TYR A 40 -9.36 1.94 20.31
CA TYR A 40 -10.58 2.67 20.57
C TYR A 40 -10.95 2.48 22.03
N ARG A 41 -11.01 3.57 22.80
CA ARG A 41 -11.22 3.55 24.26
C ARG A 41 -10.22 2.64 25.01
N GLY A 42 -8.95 2.66 24.59
CA GLY A 42 -7.88 1.87 25.20
C GLY A 42 -7.86 0.39 24.79
N VAL A 43 -8.83 -0.07 24.00
CA VAL A 43 -8.89 -1.45 23.51
C VAL A 43 -8.39 -1.49 22.06
N PRO A 44 -7.44 -2.37 21.70
CA PRO A 44 -7.06 -2.60 20.32
C PRO A 44 -8.26 -2.99 19.46
N VAL A 45 -8.37 -2.45 18.26
CA VAL A 45 -9.48 -2.74 17.34
C VAL A 45 -8.98 -2.98 15.92
N LYS A 46 -9.65 -3.89 15.21
CA LYS A 46 -9.46 -4.09 13.77
C LYS A 46 -9.95 -2.86 13.01
N VAL A 47 -9.16 -2.42 12.03
CA VAL A 47 -9.49 -1.23 11.22
C VAL A 47 -9.41 -1.51 9.72
N ARG A 48 -10.15 -0.71 8.95
CA ARG A 48 -10.08 -0.65 7.49
C ARG A 48 -9.47 0.67 7.07
N LEU A 49 -8.45 0.61 6.22
CA LEU A 49 -7.76 1.78 5.69
C LEU A 49 -7.54 1.69 4.18
N ARG A 50 -7.51 2.86 3.54
CA ARG A 50 -7.19 3.02 2.11
C ARG A 50 -5.83 3.70 2.01
N GLN A 51 -4.90 3.06 1.31
CA GLN A 51 -3.58 3.60 1.04
C GLN A 51 -3.44 3.83 -0.47
N PRO A 52 -3.38 5.09 -0.94
CA PRO A 52 -3.01 5.36 -2.32
C PRO A 52 -1.53 5.01 -2.53
N ILE A 53 -1.24 4.29 -3.61
CA ILE A 53 0.11 3.96 -4.06
C ILE A 53 0.26 4.53 -5.47
N THR A 54 1.28 5.34 -5.69
CA THR A 54 1.56 5.97 -6.99
C THR A 54 2.90 5.48 -7.49
N PHE A 55 2.91 4.88 -8.67
CA PHE A 55 4.12 4.52 -9.39
C PHE A 55 4.56 5.71 -10.25
N LYS A 56 5.82 6.09 -10.15
CA LYS A 56 6.44 7.11 -11.00
C LYS A 56 7.73 6.51 -11.56
N LEU A 57 7.97 6.78 -12.84
CA LEU A 57 9.27 6.57 -13.44
C LEU A 57 10.05 7.85 -13.21
N ASP A 58 11.24 7.72 -12.63
CA ASP A 58 12.17 8.83 -12.63
C ASP A 58 12.61 9.09 -14.08
N PRO A 59 12.80 10.36 -14.46
CA PRO A 59 13.38 10.66 -15.75
C PRO A 59 14.76 9.98 -15.85
N PRO A 60 15.16 9.51 -17.05
CA PRO A 60 16.50 8.97 -17.24
C PRO A 60 17.54 9.99 -16.78
N ASP A 61 18.58 9.51 -16.09
CA ASP A 61 19.68 10.35 -15.58
C ASP A 61 20.41 11.10 -16.72
N ASP A 62 20.39 10.54 -17.93
CA ASP A 62 20.87 11.21 -19.14
C ASP A 62 19.75 12.04 -19.78
N PRO A 63 19.98 13.35 -20.07
CA PRO A 63 19.02 14.13 -20.82
C PRO A 63 18.82 13.47 -22.19
N ALA A 64 17.56 13.26 -22.56
CA ALA A 64 17.21 12.75 -23.87
C ALA A 64 17.96 13.58 -24.94
N PRO A 65 18.64 12.93 -25.91
CA PRO A 65 19.35 13.67 -26.95
C PRO A 65 18.37 14.63 -27.62
N SER A 66 18.75 15.91 -27.68
CA SER A 66 17.95 16.93 -28.35
C SER A 66 17.73 16.49 -29.80
N GLN A 67 16.46 16.28 -30.17
CA GLN A 67 16.05 16.04 -31.55
C GLN A 67 16.21 17.31 -32.37
#